data_AF-A0A5J6QE29-F1
#
_entry.id   AF-A0A5J6QE29-F1
#
_cell.length_a   1.000
_cell.length_b   1.000
_cell.length_c   1.000
_cell.angle_alpha   90.00
_cell.angle_beta   90.00
_cell.angle_gamma   90.00
#
_symmetry.space_group_name_H-M   'P 1'
#
loop_
_entity.id
_entity.type
_entity.pdbx_description
1 polymer ?
#
loop_
_entity_poly.entity_id
_entity_poly.type
_entity_poly.pdbx_seq_one_letter_code
_entity_poly.pdbx_strand_id
1 'polypeptide(L)' 'MSDYRISLHREDVLLAELSVSQTRYVELTRELRARFPREDGFSLHIERRREVRRILEQSPDGLRLLGVEYRHEKVPEHA' A
#
# COMPACT_ATOMS: atom_id res chain seq x y z
N MET A 1 3.25 -7.98 -7.28
CA MET A 1 2.49 -7.81 -6.01
C MET A 1 2.23 -6.33 -5.81
N SER A 2 1.14 -5.98 -5.13
CA SER A 2 0.85 -4.59 -4.78
C SER A 2 1.50 -4.28 -3.43
N ASP A 3 2.48 -3.39 -3.46
CA ASP A 3 3.31 -3.02 -2.32
C ASP A 3 2.70 -1.82 -1.56
N TYR A 4 1.77 -1.10 -2.19
CA TYR A 4 1.11 0.07 -1.64
C TYR A 4 -0.40 -0.02 -1.83
N ARG A 5 -1.13 0.50 -0.83
CA ARG A 5 -2.56 0.78 -0.88
C ARG A 5 -2.73 2.30 -0.78
N ILE A 6 -3.39 2.91 -1.76
CA ILE A 6 -3.71 4.33 -1.76
C ILE A 6 -5.22 4.46 -1.62
N SER A 7 -5.66 5.14 -0.56
CA SER A 7 -7.07 5.45 -0.32
C SER A 7 -7.29 6.94 -0.58
N LEU A 8 -8.22 7.26 -1.49
CA LEU A 8 -8.65 8.62 -1.78
C LEU A 8 -9.90 8.91 -0.96
N HIS A 9 -9.84 9.98 -0.18
CA HIS A 9 -10.97 10.49 0.58
C HIS A 9 -11.35 11.90 0.14
N ARG A 10 -12.60 12.30 0.42
CA ARG A 10 -13.05 13.68 0.42
C ARG A 10 -13.89 13.92 1.66
N GLU A 11 -13.55 14.91 2.48
CA GLU A 11 -14.28 15.20 3.73
C GLU A 11 -14.52 13.92 4.56
N ASP A 12 -13.45 13.13 4.77
CA ASP A 12 -13.43 11.83 5.45
C ASP A 12 -14.18 10.67 4.77
N VAL A 13 -14.94 10.91 3.69
CA VAL A 13 -15.60 9.85 2.92
C VAL A 13 -14.59 9.17 2.00
N LEU A 14 -14.45 7.85 2.13
CA LEU A 14 -13.64 7.04 1.21
C LEU A 14 -14.31 6.99 -0.17
N LEU A 15 -13.63 7.52 -1.18
CA LEU A 15 -14.10 7.54 -2.57
C LEU A 15 -13.54 6.38 -3.39
N ALA A 16 -12.27 6.03 -3.18
CA ALA A 16 -11.60 4.97 -3.94
C ALA A 16 -10.43 4.35 -3.17
N GLU A 17 -10.16 3.09 -3.47
CA GLU A 17 -8.97 2.38 -3.02
C GLU A 17 -8.21 1.80 -4.22
N LEU A 18 -6.89 2.01 -4.27
CA LEU A 18 -6.02 1.52 -5.33
C LEU A 18 -4.92 0.64 -4.74
N SER A 19 -4.75 -0.55 -5.32
CA SER A 19 -3.62 -1.44 -5.06
C SER A 19 -2.51 -1.17 -6.09
N VAL A 20 -1.34 -0.72 -5.62
CA VAL A 20 -0.28 -0.14 -6.48
C VAL A 20 1.05 -0.86 -6.23
N SER A 21 1.77 -1.19 -7.30
CA SER A 21 3.14 -1.70 -7.19
C SER A 21 4.13 -0.59 -6.86
N GLN A 22 5.24 -0.92 -6.21
CA GLN A 22 6.30 0.06 -5.86
C GLN A 22 6.79 0.86 -7.08
N THR A 23 6.86 0.23 -8.25
CA THR A 23 7.33 0.86 -9.50
C THR A 23 6.45 2.00 -10.00
N ARG A 24 5.15 1.99 -9.68
CA ARG A 24 4.18 3.00 -10.14
C ARG A 24 3.75 3.96 -9.02
N TYR A 25 4.15 3.69 -7.79
CA TYR A 25 3.75 4.43 -6.60
C TYR A 25 4.01 5.94 -6.73
N VAL A 26 5.23 6.33 -7.09
CA VAL A 26 5.65 7.74 -7.13
C VAL A 26 4.85 8.52 -8.18
N GLU A 27 4.79 7.97 -9.40
CA GLU A 27 4.09 8.60 -10.52
C GLU A 27 2.58 8.72 -10.23
N LEU A 28 1.94 7.62 -9.79
CA LEU A 28 0.51 7.63 -9.53
C LEU A 28 0.15 8.56 -8.38
N THR A 29 0.94 8.60 -7.31
CA THR A 29 0.69 9.52 -6.18
C THR A 29 0.80 10.97 -6.64
N ARG A 30 1.77 11.30 -7.50
CA ARG A 30 1.92 12.63 -8.08
C ARG A 30 0.70 13.01 -8.94
N GLU A 31 0.26 12.11 -9.83
CA GLU A 31 -0.93 12.31 -10.67
C GLU A 31 -2.20 12.51 -9.83
N LEU A 32 -2.40 11.70 -8.79
CA LEU A 32 -3.55 11.81 -7.90
C LEU A 32 -3.54 13.12 -7.12
N ARG A 33 -2.38 13.55 -6.60
CA ARG A 33 -2.26 14.85 -5.90
C ARG A 33 -2.56 16.03 -6.82
N ALA A 34 -2.17 15.96 -8.09
CA ALA A 34 -2.44 17.01 -9.07
C ALA A 34 -3.94 17.09 -9.44
N ARG A 35 -4.64 15.95 -9.50
CA ARG A 35 -6.07 15.89 -9.87
C ARG A 35 -7.02 16.08 -8.70
N PHE A 36 -6.58 15.75 -7.48
CA PHE A 36 -7.36 15.80 -6.25
C PHE A 36 -6.61 16.61 -5.20
N PRO A 37 -6.56 17.95 -5.34
CA PRO A 37 -5.83 18.81 -4.43
C PRO A 37 -6.50 18.88 -3.05
N ARG A 38 -5.70 19.13 -2.01
CA ARG A 38 -6.19 19.23 -0.63
C ARG A 38 -7.10 20.43 -0.41
N GLU A 39 -6.88 21.51 -1.15
CA GLU A 39 -7.69 22.74 -1.08
C GLU A 39 -9.17 22.46 -1.41
N ASP A 40 -9.43 21.45 -2.24
CA ASP A 40 -10.78 21.02 -2.62
C ASP A 40 -11.38 19.97 -1.65
N GLY A 41 -10.72 19.73 -0.52
CA GLY A 41 -11.17 18.80 0.53
C GLY A 41 -10.78 17.34 0.30
N PHE A 42 -9.90 17.04 -0.67
CA PHE A 42 -9.41 15.68 -0.90
C PHE A 42 -8.22 15.33 -0.01
N SER A 43 -8.11 14.06 0.39
CA SER A 43 -6.93 13.54 1.06
C SER A 43 -6.53 12.17 0.50
N LEU A 44 -5.22 11.90 0.50
CA LEU A 44 -4.66 10.62 0.09
C LEU A 44 -4.02 9.95 1.30
N HIS A 45 -4.51 8.76 1.63
CA HIS A 45 -3.99 7.93 2.71
C HIS A 45 -3.22 6.77 2.09
N ILE A 46 -1.92 6.70 2.37
CA ILE A 46 -1.01 5.76 1.72
C ILE A 46 -0.51 4.79 2.77
N GLU A 47 -0.68 3.49 2.50
CA GLU A 47 -0.18 2.41 3.33
C GLU A 47 0.75 1.52 2.51
N ARG A 48 1.91 1.21 3.07
CA ARG A 48 2.85 0.25 2.48
C ARG A 48 2.59 -1.12 3.08
N ARG A 49 2.49 -2.13 2.22
CA ARG A 49 2.46 -3.52 2.61
C ARG A 49 3.88 -4.00 2.85
N ARG A 50 4.20 -4.34 4.09
CA ARG A 50 5.50 -4.89 4.48
C ARG A 50 5.34 -6.35 4.86
N GLU A 51 6.18 -7.20 4.29
CA GLU A 51 6.29 -8.59 4.74
C GLU A 51 6.88 -8.62 6.15
N VAL A 52 6.20 -9.32 7.07
CA VAL A 52 6.61 -9.40 8.48
C VAL A 52 7.20 -10.76 8.80
N ARG A 53 6.62 -11.82 8.25
CA ARG A 53 6.99 -13.20 8.61
C ARG A 53 6.68 -14.16 7.47
N ARG A 54 7.52 -15.18 7.32
CA ARG A 54 7.25 -16.38 6.52
C ARG A 54 6.99 -17.55 7.46
N ILE A 55 5.96 -18.32 7.15
CA ILE A 55 5.66 -19.59 7.82
C ILE A 55 6.22 -20.68 6.92
N LEU A 56 7.21 -21.40 7.46
CA LEU A 56 7.93 -22.45 6.74
C LEU A 56 7.66 -23.79 7.40
N GLU A 57 7.48 -24.81 6.58
CA GLU A 57 7.53 -26.21 6.97
C GLU A 57 8.86 -26.80 6.54
N GLN A 58 9.55 -27.47 7.46
CA GLN A 58 10.77 -28.20 7.16
C GLN A 58 10.49 -29.70 7.25
N SER A 59 10.91 -30.42 6.21
CA SER A 59 10.81 -31.88 6.09
C SER A 59 12.13 -32.45 5.56
N PRO A 60 12.32 -33.78 5.57
CA PRO A 60 13.49 -34.42 4.95
C PRO A 60 13.64 -34.09 3.45
N ASP A 61 12.54 -33.83 2.75
CA ASP A 61 12.52 -33.49 1.32
C ASP A 61 12.83 -31.99 1.06
N GLY A 62 12.93 -31.19 2.13
CA GLY A 62 13.33 -29.79 2.07
C GLY A 62 12.39 -28.82 2.78
N LEU A 63 12.47 -27.55 2.35
CA LEU A 63 11.71 -26.43 2.90
C LEU A 63 10.51 -26.10 2.01
N ARG A 64 9.33 -25.96 2.63
CA ARG A 64 8.11 -25.52 1.97
C ARG A 64 7.60 -24.23 2.59
N LEU A 65 7.27 -23.25 1.75
CA LEU A 65 6.59 -22.04 2.18
C LEU A 65 5.10 -22.32 2.36
N LEU A 66 4.62 -22.22 3.59
CA LEU A 66 3.20 -22.40 3.93
C LEU A 66 2.42 -21.09 3.84
N GLY A 67 3.06 -19.96 4.18
CA GLY A 67 2.38 -18.68 4.18
C GLY A 67 3.32 -17.51 4.39
N VAL A 68 2.82 -16.32 4.06
CA VAL A 68 3.52 -15.04 4.26
C VAL A 68 2.56 -14.08 4.93
N GLU A 69 2.97 -13.54 6.08
CA GLU A 69 2.22 -12.53 6.82
C GLU A 69 2.69 -11.13 6.42
N TYR A 70 1.73 -10.25 6.19
CA TYR A 70 1.98 -8.87 5.81
C TYR A 70 1.31 -7.91 6.79
N ARG A 71 1.95 -6.76 7.01
CA ARG A 71 1.41 -5.64 7.76
C ARG A 71 1.29 -4.42 6.84
N HIS A 72 0.22 -3.66 7.02
CA HIS A 72 0.08 -2.35 6.39
C HIS A 72 0.62 -1.28 7.34
N GLU A 73 1.56 -0.48 6.85
CA GLU A 73 2.19 0.61 7.60
C GLU A 73 1.87 1.93 6.91
N LYS A 74 1.38 2.93 7.66
CA LYS A 74 1.16 4.27 7.11
C LYS A 74 2.48 4.85 6.61
N VAL A 75 2.47 5.38 5.38
CA VAL A 75 3.62 6.08 4.80
C VAL A 75 3.54 7.55 5.21
N PRO A 76 4.59 8.14 5.80
CA PRO A 76 4.62 9.57 6.13
C PRO A 76 4.48 10.41 4.87
N GLU A 77 3.79 11.55 4.95
CA GLU A 77 3.49 12.40 3.79
C GLU A 77 4.73 13.09 3.17
N HIS A 78 5.92 12.94 3.74
CA HIS A 78 7.13 13.72 3.43
C HIS A 78 8.37 12.89 3.06
N ALA A 79 8.20 11.66 2.58
CA ALA A 79 9.32 10.85 2.06
C ALA A 79 9.58 11.11 0.57
#